data_AF-A0A7K2N270-F1
#
_entry.id   AF-A0A7K2N270-F1
#
_cell.length_a   1.000
_cell.length_b   1.000
_cell.length_c   1.000
_cell.angle_alpha   90.00
_cell.angle_beta   90.00
_cell.angle_gamma   90.00
#
_symmetry.space_group_name_H-M   'P 1'
#
loop_
_entity.id
_entity.type
_entity.pdbx_description
1 polymer ?
#
loop_
_entity_poly.entity_id
_entity_poly.type
_entity_poly.pdbx_seq_one_letter_code
_entity_poly.pdbx_strand_id
1 'polypeptide(L)'
;MRQFTAVVNPTAGGATSAAALLGVARLLREAGAELETEYSHSLAHARELARRAGASGRVVLAVGGDGMAGGIGGALSGTGAVLGL
;
A
#
# COMPACT_ATOMS: atom_id res chain seq x y z
N MET A 1 -10.29 -13.83 6.42
CA MET A 1 -9.35 -13.72 5.28
C MET A 1 -8.64 -12.37 5.36
N ARG A 2 -7.43 -12.23 4.81
CA ARG A 2 -6.69 -10.96 4.88
C ARG A 2 -7.26 -9.93 3.91
N GLN A 3 -7.26 -8.67 4.33
CA GLN A 3 -7.65 -7.51 3.54
C GLN A 3 -6.43 -6.62 3.32
N PHE A 4 -6.32 -6.02 2.13
CA PHE A 4 -5.17 -5.26 1.70
C PHE A 4 -5.58 -3.87 1.23
N THR A 5 -4.74 -2.87 1.48
CA THR A 5 -4.84 -1.54 0.87
C THR A 5 -3.51 -1.19 0.22
N ALA A 6 -3.50 -1.06 -1.11
CA ALA A 6 -2.37 -0.55 -1.86
C ALA A 6 -2.37 0.98 -1.85
N VAL A 7 -1.37 1.58 -1.22
CA VAL A 7 -1.16 3.02 -1.20
C VAL A 7 -0.16 3.37 -2.31
N VAL A 8 -0.67 4.01 -3.35
CA VAL A 8 0.06 4.26 -4.60
C VAL A 8 0.45 5.73 -4.69
N ASN A 9 1.71 6.01 -5.05
CA ASN A 9 2.07 7.33 -5.56
C ASN A 9 2.06 7.27 -7.10
N PRO A 10 1.07 7.88 -7.79
CA PRO A 10 0.95 7.80 -9.25
C PRO A 10 2.11 8.49 -9.98
N THR A 11 2.85 9.35 -9.29
CA THR A 11 4.03 10.04 -9.85
C THR A 11 5.33 9.24 -9.68
N ALA A 12 5.32 8.16 -8.88
CA ALA A 12 6.49 7.34 -8.60
C ALA A 12 6.45 6.00 -9.36
N GLY A 13 7.60 5.61 -9.94
CA GLY A 13 7.81 4.24 -10.45
C GLY A 13 7.33 3.94 -11.87
N GLY A 14 6.82 4.93 -12.61
CA GLY A 14 6.47 4.80 -14.03
C GLY A 14 5.46 3.68 -14.34
N ALA A 15 5.43 3.19 -15.58
CA ALA A 15 4.51 2.12 -15.99
C ALA A 15 4.73 0.78 -15.26
N THR A 16 5.93 0.57 -14.68
CA THR A 16 6.33 -0.69 -14.05
C THR A 16 5.64 -0.92 -12.72
N SER A 17 5.45 0.12 -11.90
CA SER A 17 4.78 0.00 -10.60
C SER A 17 3.30 -0.38 -10.76
N ALA A 18 2.63 0.18 -11.76
CA ALA A 18 1.24 -0.15 -12.09
C ALA A 18 1.11 -1.61 -12.58
N ALA A 19 2.01 -2.07 -13.46
CA ALA A 19 2.01 -3.45 -13.94
C ALA A 19 2.25 -4.46 -12.80
N ALA A 20 3.19 -4.17 -11.89
CA ALA A 20 3.44 -4.99 -10.71
C ALA A 20 2.21 -5.06 -9.79
N LEU A 21 1.56 -3.93 -9.52
CA LEU A 21 0.34 -3.89 -8.72
C LEU A 21 -0.78 -4.74 -9.34
N LEU A 22 -0.96 -4.69 -10.66
CA LEU A 22 -1.96 -5.54 -11.34
C LEU A 22 -1.67 -7.03 -11.17
N GLY A 23 -0.40 -7.45 -11.25
CA GLY A 23 0.03 -8.83 -11.03
C GLY A 23 -0.25 -9.29 -9.60
N VAL A 24 0.14 -8.50 -8.60
CA VAL A 24 -0.12 -8.78 -7.18
C VAL A 24 -1.62 -8.82 -6.89
N ALA A 25 -2.37 -7.85 -7.42
CA ALA A 25 -3.81 -7.76 -7.24
C ALA A 25 -4.54 -9.00 -7.77
N ARG A 26 -4.09 -9.56 -8.89
CA ARG A 26 -4.62 -10.80 -9.44
C ARG A 26 -4.40 -11.96 -8.48
N LEU A 27 -3.16 -12.18 -8.02
CA LEU A 27 -2.81 -13.28 -7.13
C LEU A 27 -3.55 -13.21 -5.79
N LEU A 28 -3.69 -12.00 -5.23
CA LEU A 28 -4.44 -11.80 -3.99
C LEU A 28 -5.93 -12.14 -4.16
N ARG A 29 -6.56 -11.71 -5.25
CA ARG A 29 -7.96 -12.04 -5.55
C ARG A 29 -8.16 -13.53 -5.79
N GLU A 30 -7.25 -14.18 -6.53
CA GLU A 30 -7.28 -15.63 -6.74
C GLU A 30 -7.15 -16.41 -5.42
N ALA A 31 -6.45 -15.85 -4.43
CA ALA A 31 -6.36 -16.38 -3.06
C ALA A 31 -7.55 -16.01 -2.15
N GLY A 32 -8.58 -15.33 -2.67
CA GLY A 32 -9.77 -14.92 -1.90
C GLY A 32 -9.56 -13.70 -1.01
N ALA A 33 -8.47 -12.95 -1.19
CA ALA A 33 -8.22 -11.72 -0.48
C ALA A 33 -8.88 -10.51 -1.15
N GLU A 34 -9.25 -9.53 -0.33
CA GLU A 34 -9.74 -8.23 -0.79
C GLU A 34 -8.57 -7.25 -0.93
N LEU A 35 -8.54 -6.49 -2.02
CA LEU A 35 -7.56 -5.45 -2.26
C LEU A 35 -8.26 -4.15 -2.70
N GLU A 36 -8.03 -3.09 -1.93
CA GLU A 36 -8.40 -1.72 -2.29
C GLU A 36 -7.14 -0.96 -2.74
N THR A 37 -7.30 -0.05 -3.70
CA THR A 37 -6.22 0.81 -4.20
C THR A 37 -6.53 2.26 -3.88
N GLU A 38 -5.61 2.93 -3.20
CA GLU A 38 -5.72 4.31 -2.77
C GLU A 38 -4.57 5.14 -3.35
N TYR A 39 -4.92 6.20 -4.09
CA TYR A 39 -3.94 7.06 -4.74
C TYR A 39 -3.60 8.26 -3.85
N SER A 40 -2.33 8.35 -3.48
CA SER A 40 -1.79 9.50 -2.77
C SER A 40 -1.45 10.64 -3.72
N HIS A 41 -1.60 11.89 -3.26
CA HIS A 41 -1.18 13.09 -3.99
C HIS A 41 0.07 13.74 -3.36
N SER A 42 0.55 13.20 -2.25
CA SER A 42 1.78 13.61 -1.56
C SER A 42 2.22 12.49 -0.61
N LEU A 43 3.48 12.54 -0.16
CA LEU A 43 3.95 11.59 0.85
C LEU A 43 3.19 11.73 2.18
N ALA A 44 2.78 12.96 2.55
CA ALA A 44 1.97 13.19 3.73
C ALA A 44 0.60 12.50 3.61
N HIS A 45 -0.04 12.57 2.44
CA HIS A 45 -1.30 11.88 2.19
C HIS A 45 -1.12 10.35 2.17
N ALA A 46 -0.03 9.84 1.60
CA ALA A 46 0.28 8.41 1.63
C ALA A 46 0.40 7.88 3.07
N ARG A 47 1.06 8.63 3.95
CA ARG A 47 1.17 8.30 5.39
C ARG A 47 -0.19 8.26 6.09
N GLU A 48 -1.08 9.19 5.74
CA GLU A 48 -2.44 9.22 6.29
C GLU A 48 -3.28 8.04 5.81
N LEU A 49 -3.25 7.73 4.51
CA LEU A 49 -3.88 6.54 3.95
C LEU A 49 -3.39 5.26 4.64
N ALA A 50 -2.06 5.13 4.82
CA ALA A 50 -1.47 3.99 5.49
C ALA A 50 -1.97 3.85 6.93
N ARG A 51 -1.97 4.93 7.73
CA ARG A 51 -2.47 4.88 9.11
C ARG A 51 -3.93 4.47 9.18
N ARG A 52 -4.78 5.02 8.30
CA ARG A 52 -6.21 4.66 8.23
C ARG A 52 -6.41 3.18 7.91
N ALA A 53 -5.69 2.65 6.92
CA ALA A 53 -5.75 1.24 6.55
C ALA A 53 -5.20 0.32 7.65
N GLY A 54 -4.08 0.69 8.28
CA GLY A 54 -3.51 -0.06 9.40
C GLY A 54 -4.45 -0.10 10.60
N ALA A 55 -5.09 1.03 10.94
CA ALA A 55 -6.06 1.13 12.03
C ALA A 55 -7.34 0.30 11.77
N SER A 56 -7.71 0.07 10.50
CA SER A 56 -8.80 -0.85 10.13
C SER A 56 -8.37 -2.33 10.06
N GLY A 57 -7.13 -2.65 10.46
CA GLY A 57 -6.61 -4.02 10.48
C GLY A 57 -6.22 -4.56 9.10
N ARG A 58 -6.13 -3.69 8.09
CA ARG A 58 -5.74 -4.08 6.72
C ARG A 58 -4.21 -4.10 6.61
N VAL A 59 -3.71 -5.00 5.77
CA VAL A 59 -2.29 -5.03 5.37
C VAL A 59 -2.05 -3.88 4.40
N VAL A 60 -1.08 -3.01 4.69
CA VAL A 60 -0.76 -1.87 3.85
C VAL A 60 0.31 -2.28 2.84
N LEU A 61 0.04 -2.15 1.55
CA LEU A 61 1.01 -2.36 0.48
C LEU A 61 1.54 -1.00 0.01
N ALA A 62 2.83 -0.74 0.17
CA ALA A 62 3.46 0.48 -0.33
C ALA A 62 3.84 0.31 -1.80
N VAL A 63 3.19 1.07 -2.69
CA VAL A 63 3.46 0.99 -4.14
C VAL A 63 4.17 2.27 -4.60
N GLY A 64 5.48 2.13 -4.87
CA GLY A 64 6.35 3.22 -5.31
C GLY A 64 7.82 2.85 -5.13
N GLY A 65 8.68 3.86 -4.96
CA GLY A 65 10.10 3.66 -4.61
C GLY A 65 10.38 3.74 -3.11
N ASP A 66 11.65 3.81 -2.75
CA ASP A 66 12.12 3.82 -1.35
C ASP A 66 11.50 4.93 -0.49
N GLY A 67 11.21 6.10 -1.09
CA GLY A 67 10.52 7.19 -0.40
C GLY A 67 9.11 6.82 0.07
N MET A 68 8.39 5.99 -0.70
CA MET A 68 7.10 5.44 -0.30
C MET A 68 7.26 4.37 0.78
N ALA A 69 8.18 3.42 0.57
CA ALA A 69 8.47 2.35 1.51
C ALA A 69 8.86 2.90 2.90
N GLY A 70 9.86 3.78 2.95
CA GLY A 70 10.33 4.38 4.18
C GLY A 70 9.31 5.35 4.80
N GLY A 71 8.59 6.11 3.98
CA GLY A 71 7.60 7.05 4.46
C GLY A 71 6.38 6.37 5.09
N ILE A 72 5.87 5.30 4.48
CA ILE A 72 4.78 4.48 5.03
C ILE A 72 5.28 3.67 6.21
N GLY A 73 6.45 3.03 6.11
CA GLY A 73 7.05 2.27 7.21
C GLY A 73 7.23 3.11 8.47
N GLY A 74 7.72 4.34 8.34
CA GLY A 74 7.81 5.29 9.45
C GLY A 74 6.44 5.65 10.04
N ALA A 75 5.40 5.79 9.21
CA ALA A 75 4.06 6.13 9.68
C ALA A 75 3.33 4.97 10.38
N LEU A 76 3.69 3.73 10.06
CA LEU A 76 3.12 2.52 10.68
C LEU A 76 3.96 1.99 11.85
N SER A 77 5.17 2.50 12.04
CA SER A 77 6.06 2.08 13.12
C SER A 77 5.37 2.20 14.49
N GLY A 78 5.44 1.13 15.29
CA GLY A 78 4.80 1.07 16.61
C GLY A 78 3.28 0.84 16.61
N THR A 79 2.61 0.78 15.44
CA THR A 79 1.14 0.60 15.38
C THR A 79 0.68 -0.86 15.36
N GLY A 80 1.61 -1.81 15.14
CA GLY A 80 1.28 -3.23 14.92
C GLY A 80 0.69 -3.54 13.54
N ALA A 81 0.48 -2.53 12.69
CA ALA A 81 0.04 -2.73 11.31
C ALA A 81 1.11 -3.47 10.48
N VAL A 82 0.66 -4.31 9.55
CA VAL A 82 1.55 -5.05 8.64
C VAL A 82 1.79 -4.23 7.38
N LEU A 83 3.07 -4.05 7.03
CA LEU A 83 3.52 -3.43 5.79
C LEU A 83 4.02 -4.50 4.79
N GLY A 84 3.59 -4.40 3.53
CA GLY A 84 4.16 -5.12 2.39
C GLY A 84 4.86 -4.18 1.40
N LEU A 85 5.96 -4.65 0.81
CA LEU A 85 6.83 -3.94 -0.12
C LEU A 85 6.92 -4.67 -1.46
#